data_AF-A0A2L2Z7C4-F1
#
_entry.id   AF-A0A2L2Z7C4-F1
#
_cell.length_a   1.000
_cell.length_b   1.000
_cell.length_c   1.000
_cell.angle_alpha   90.00
_cell.angle_beta   90.00
_cell.angle_gamma   90.00
#
_symmetry.space_group_name_H-M   'P 1'
#
loop_
_entity.id
_entity.type
_entity.pdbx_description
1 polymer ?
#
loop_
_entity_poly.entity_id
_entity_poly.type
_entity_poly.pdbx_seq_one_letter_code
_entity_poly.pdbx_strand_id
1 'polypeptide(L)' 'IYFFLGSALKFDVMKIMPVQTQTRAGQSTRFKAIVAMGDQSGQVGLGVKCSKVVASAIRGAI' A
#
# COMPACT_ATOMS: atom_id res chain seq x y z
N ILE A 1 -10.91 -2.10 12.54
CA ILE A 1 -11.49 -1.38 11.37
C ILE A 1 -12.58 -2.22 10.70
N TYR A 2 -12.26 -3.42 10.21
CA TYR A 2 -13.23 -4.29 9.50
C TYR A 2 -14.51 -4.65 10.27
N PHE A 3 -14.47 -4.74 11.62
CA PHE A 3 -15.66 -4.99 12.44
C PHE A 3 -16.65 -3.81 12.46
N PHE A 4 -16.18 -2.57 12.30
CA PHE A 4 -17.01 -1.35 12.39
C PHE A 4 -17.38 -0.76 11.02
N LEU A 5 -16.51 -0.87 10.01
CA LEU A 5 -16.66 -0.25 8.69
C LEU A 5 -16.81 -1.27 7.52
N GLY A 6 -17.02 -2.55 7.84
CA GLY A 6 -16.73 -3.71 6.98
C GLY A 6 -17.20 -3.64 5.51
N SER A 7 -18.36 -3.07 5.20
CA SER A 7 -18.90 -2.97 3.84
C SER A 7 -18.81 -1.57 3.21
N ALA A 8 -18.47 -0.55 4.01
CA ALA A 8 -18.40 0.85 3.55
C ALA A 8 -16.99 1.29 3.13
N LEU A 9 -15.96 0.52 3.50
CA LEU A 9 -14.58 0.81 3.17
C LEU A 9 -14.28 0.58 1.69
N LYS A 10 -13.89 1.65 1.01
CA LYS A 10 -13.27 1.59 -0.31
C LYS A 10 -11.76 1.72 -0.16
N PHE A 11 -11.05 0.95 -0.98
CA PHE A 11 -9.60 0.98 -1.09
C PHE A 11 -9.25 1.50 -2.47
N ASP A 12 -8.37 2.50 -2.54
CA ASP A 12 -7.89 3.04 -3.80
C ASP A 12 -6.37 3.09 -3.81
N VAL A 13 -5.77 2.60 -4.89
CA VAL A 13 -4.31 2.54 -5.03
C VAL A 13 -3.83 3.85 -5.65
N MET A 14 -3.27 4.74 -4.83
CA MET A 14 -2.87 6.06 -5.30
C MET A 14 -1.62 6.01 -6.18
N LYS A 15 -0.56 5.37 -5.71
CA LYS A 15 0.73 5.34 -6.42
C LYS A 15 1.53 4.10 -6.06
N ILE A 16 2.10 3.49 -7.09
CA ILE A 16 3.13 2.46 -6.96
C ILE A 16 4.43 3.08 -7.46
N MET A 17 5.48 3.06 -6.64
CA MET A 17 6.79 3.54 -7.05
C MET A 17 7.89 2.51 -6.78
N PRO A 18 8.80 2.31 -7.74
CA PRO A 18 10.00 1.51 -7.50
C PRO A 18 10.95 2.30 -6.59
N VAL A 19 11.41 1.67 -5.52
CA VAL A 19 12.47 2.15 -4.65
C VAL A 19 13.67 1.25 -4.88
N GLN A 20 14.78 1.84 -5.29
CA GLN A 20 16.01 1.11 -5.63
C GLN A 20 17.04 1.35 -4.54
N THR A 21 17.61 0.28 -4.00
CA THR A 21 18.71 0.35 -3.05
C THR A 21 19.94 -0.28 -3.68
N GLN A 22 21.04 0.47 -3.70
CA GLN A 22 22.31 -0.05 -4.19
C GLN A 22 22.88 -1.04 -3.17
N THR A 23 23.29 -2.22 -3.63
CA THR A 23 23.99 -3.23 -2.84
C THR A 23 25.32 -3.59 -3.50
N ARG A 24 26.16 -4.36 -2.79
CA ARG A 24 27.44 -4.85 -3.32
C ARG A 24 27.28 -5.75 -4.56
N ALA A 25 26.16 -6.46 -4.66
CA ALA A 25 25.85 -7.33 -5.79
C ALA A 25 25.09 -6.63 -6.93
N GLY A 26 24.89 -5.30 -6.84
CA GLY A 26 24.11 -4.51 -7.79
C GLY A 26 22.89 -3.83 -7.18
N GLN A 27 21.97 -3.36 -8.01
CA GLN A 27 20.75 -2.70 -7.55
C GLN A 27 19.69 -3.71 -7.11
N SER A 28 19.18 -3.54 -5.90
CA SER A 28 18.03 -4.27 -5.38
C SER A 28 16.79 -3.38 -5.43
N THR A 29 15.77 -3.80 -6.18
CA THR A 29 14.53 -3.02 -6.35
C THR A 29 13.41 -3.58 -5.47
N ARG A 30 12.66 -2.67 -4.85
CA ARG A 30 11.41 -2.98 -4.14
C ARG A 30 10.32 -2.02 -4.61
N PHE A 31 9.07 -2.40 -4.43
CA PHE A 31 7.93 -1.56 -4.77
C PHE A 31 7.28 -1.02 -3.51
N LYS A 32 7.14 0.30 -3.44
CA LYS A 32 6.36 0.99 -2.41
C LYS A 32 4.97 1.23 -2.98
N ALA A 33 3.97 0.65 -2.34
CA ALA A 33 2.56 0.87 -2.65
C ALA A 33 1.97 1.83 -1.61
N ILE A 34 1.25 2.84 -2.09
CA ILE A 34 0.46 3.77 -1.28
C ILE A 34 -1.01 3.50 -1.60
N VAL A 35 -1.77 3.14 -0.58
CA VAL A 35 -3.20 2.81 -0.68
C VAL A 35 -3.95 3.76 0.25
N ALA A 36 -4.97 4.43 -0.28
CA ALA A 36 -5.92 5.17 0.52
C ALA A 36 -7.09 4.24 0.87
N MET A 37 -7.52 4.31 2.13
CA MET A 37 -8.67 3.57 2.64
C MET A 37 -9.63 4.60 3.20
N GLY A 38 -10.92 4.48 2.92
CA GLY A 38 -11.87 5.41 3.52
C GLY A 38 -13.30 4.97 3.39
N ASP A 39 -14.11 5.44 4.33
CA ASP A 39 -15.55 5.51 4.17
C ASP A 39 -15.92 6.89 3.60
N GLN A 40 -17.09 6.99 2.95
CA GLN A 40 -17.60 8.29 2.48
C GLN A 40 -18.19 9.13 3.62
N SER A 41 -17.97 8.73 4.88
CA SER A 41 -18.50 9.35 6.10
C SER A 41 -17.43 10.06 6.93
N GLY A 42 -16.29 10.40 6.32
CA GLY A 42 -15.28 11.29 6.89
C GLY A 42 -14.10 10.60 7.57
N GLN A 43 -14.04 9.27 7.58
CA GLN A 43 -12.88 8.53 8.06
C GLN A 43 -12.01 8.11 6.87
N VAL A 44 -10.78 8.59 6.86
CA VAL A 44 -9.77 8.26 5.84
C VAL A 44 -8.51 7.76 6.54
N GLY A 45 -7.96 6.66 6.02
CA GLY A 45 -6.68 6.08 6.40
C GLY A 45 -5.76 5.97 5.18
N LEU A 46 -4.46 6.00 5.42
CA LEU A 46 -3.46 5.88 4.36
C LEU A 46 -2.47 4.78 4.73
N GLY A 47 -2.43 3.74 3.91
CA GLY A 47 -1.56 2.58 4.06
C GLY A 47 -0.36 2.68 3.14
N VAL A 48 0.83 2.40 3.69
CA VAL A 48 2.08 2.42 2.94
C VAL A 48 2.88 1.17 3.24
N LYS A 49 3.18 0.37 2.22
CA LYS A 49 3.99 -0.83 2.37
C LYS A 49 5.01 -0.95 1.26
N CYS A 50 6.19 -1.46 1.59
CA CYS A 50 7.22 -1.82 0.63
C CYS A 50 7.41 -3.33 0.60
N SER A 51 7.38 -3.95 -0.57
CA SER A 51 7.66 -5.38 -0.77
C SER A 51 8.45 -5.62 -2.06
N LYS A 52 9.04 -6.82 -2.21
CA LYS A 52 9.71 -7.23 -3.45
C LYS A 52 8.72 -7.47 -4.60
N VAL A 53 7.47 -7.78 -4.27
CA VAL A 53 6.40 -8.04 -5.24
C VAL A 53 5.25 -7.05 -5.04
N VAL A 54 4.76 -6.47 -6.13
CA VAL A 54 3.69 -5.46 -6.11
C VAL A 54 2.42 -5.96 -5.43
N ALA A 55 1.96 -7.17 -5.76
CA ALA A 55 0.75 -7.76 -5.15
C ALA A 55 0.87 -7.90 -3.63
N SER A 56 2.06 -8.24 -3.12
CA SER A 56 2.34 -8.32 -1.69
C SER A 56 2.38 -6.95 -1.02
N ALA A 57 2.90 -5.93 -1.72
CA ALA A 57 2.89 -4.56 -1.22
C ALA A 57 1.47 -4.00 -1.11
N ILE A 58 0.62 -4.24 -2.11
CA ILE A 58 -0.78 -3.78 -2.11
C ILE A 58 -1.57 -4.47 -0.98
N ARG A 59 -1.49 -5.80 -0.89
CA ARG A 59 -2.19 -6.56 0.17
C ARG A 59 -1.72 -6.22 1.58
N GLY A 60 -0.46 -5.82 1.74
CA GLY A 60 0.06 -5.41 3.04
C GLY A 60 -0.14 -3.94 3.37
N ALA A 61 -0.68 -3.14 2.43
CA ALA A 61 -1.06 -1.75 2.63
C ALA A 61 -2.57 -1.58 2.88
N ILE A 62 -3.36 -2.62 2.60
CA ILE A 62 -4.79 -2.78 2.91
C ILE A 62 -4.94 -3.46 4.29
#